data_AF-A0A1B9NV09-F1
#
_entry.id   AF-A0A1B9NV09-F1
#
_cell.length_a   1.000
_cell.length_b   1.000
_cell.length_c   1.000
_cell.angle_alpha   90.00
_cell.angle_beta   90.00
_cell.angle_gamma   90.00
#
_symmetry.space_group_name_H-M   'P 1'
#
loop_
_entity.id
_entity.type
_entity.pdbx_description
1 polymer ?
#
loop_
_entity_poly.entity_id
_entity_poly.type
_entity_poly.pdbx_seq_one_letter_code
_entity_poly.pdbx_strand_id
1 'polypeptide(L)'
;MKEKLLKYGPSVFIAFVFIQSLFFKFTGSYETDHIFGVLAEWSGVTWFGVYGGYLIGTAELIASLLLFTRFHGLGAIMATGIMSGAIFFHLFTPLGIQMPEFNSVGNIIGYDGGLLFGMACLVWLCGVFLSVRDLKSDNGFLALLLNSKGI
;
A
#
# COMPACT_ATOMS: atom_id res chain seq x y z
N MET A 1 17.82 -16.88 -14.23
CA MET A 1 16.58 -16.25 -14.73
C MET A 1 15.44 -16.35 -13.73
N LYS A 2 15.11 -17.55 -13.21
CA LYS A 2 14.04 -17.77 -12.21
C LYS A 2 14.18 -16.89 -10.95
N GLU A 3 15.37 -16.80 -10.37
CA GLU A 3 15.64 -15.94 -9.20
C GLU A 3 15.35 -14.45 -9.42
N LYS A 4 15.67 -13.93 -10.61
CA LYS A 4 15.39 -12.54 -10.96
C LYS A 4 13.89 -12.32 -11.16
N LEU A 5 13.19 -13.27 -11.79
CA LEU A 5 11.73 -13.20 -11.97
C LEU A 5 10.99 -13.24 -10.63
N LEU A 6 11.42 -14.09 -9.69
CA LEU A 6 10.84 -14.19 -8.35
C LEU A 6 10.97 -12.89 -7.54
N LYS A 7 12.06 -12.13 -7.75
CA LYS A 7 12.25 -10.83 -7.11
C LYS A 7 11.45 -9.72 -7.81
N TYR A 8 11.65 -9.57 -9.11
CA TYR A 8 11.17 -8.38 -9.84
C TYR A 8 9.71 -8.48 -10.25
N GLY A 9 9.16 -9.68 -10.44
CA GLY A 9 7.74 -9.86 -10.77
C GLY A 9 6.81 -9.24 -9.72
N PRO A 10 6.90 -9.68 -8.43
CA PRO A 10 6.13 -9.07 -7.36
C PRO A 10 6.45 -7.59 -7.13
N SER A 11 7.71 -7.17 -7.35
CA SER A 11 8.11 -5.76 -7.21
C SER A 11 7.39 -4.86 -8.23
N VAL A 12 7.37 -5.28 -9.49
CA VAL A 12 6.67 -4.56 -10.57
C VAL A 12 5.18 -4.54 -10.30
N PHE A 13 4.60 -5.67 -9.85
CA PHE A 13 3.19 -5.72 -9.49
C PHE A 13 2.83 -4.73 -8.38
N ILE A 14 3.57 -4.73 -7.26
CA ILE A 14 3.35 -3.78 -6.16
C ILE A 14 3.47 -2.33 -6.65
N ALA A 15 4.55 -2.01 -7.36
CA ALA A 15 4.78 -0.66 -7.86
C ALA A 15 3.71 -0.21 -8.85
N PHE A 16 3.22 -1.11 -9.71
CA PHE A 16 2.12 -0.82 -10.62
C PHE A 16 0.85 -0.42 -9.86
N VAL A 17 0.44 -1.21 -8.86
CA VAL A 17 -0.76 -0.93 -8.05
C VAL A 17 -0.62 0.38 -7.27
N PHE A 18 0.53 0.58 -6.62
CA PHE A 18 0.80 1.80 -5.87
C PHE A 18 0.77 3.03 -6.77
N ILE A 19 1.55 3.04 -7.86
CA ILE A 19 1.64 4.17 -8.79
C ILE A 19 0.28 4.50 -9.41
N GLN A 20 -0.51 3.50 -9.79
CA GLN A 20 -1.87 3.75 -10.29
C GLN A 20 -2.76 4.40 -9.24
N SER A 21 -2.67 3.94 -7.98
CA SER A 21 -3.48 4.51 -6.90
C SER A 21 -3.10 5.97 -6.55
N LEU A 22 -1.87 6.40 -6.88
CA LEU A 22 -1.40 7.76 -6.61
C LEU A 22 -2.22 8.82 -7.34
N PHE A 23 -2.75 8.50 -8.53
CA PHE A 23 -3.61 9.42 -9.27
C PHE A 23 -4.79 9.86 -8.41
N PHE A 24 -5.51 8.91 -7.80
CA PHE A 24 -6.62 9.21 -6.90
C PHE A 24 -6.17 10.06 -5.70
N LYS A 25 -5.08 9.65 -5.05
CA LYS A 25 -4.61 10.26 -3.79
C LYS A 25 -4.04 11.68 -3.93
N PHE A 26 -3.48 12.03 -5.08
CA PHE A 26 -2.90 13.35 -5.32
C PHE A 26 -3.80 14.30 -6.10
N THR A 27 -4.93 13.84 -6.67
CA THR A 27 -5.84 14.68 -7.45
C THR A 27 -7.09 15.13 -6.68
N GLY A 28 -7.28 14.68 -5.43
CA GLY A 28 -8.47 14.99 -4.65
C GLY A 28 -9.70 14.28 -5.22
N SER A 29 -9.58 12.98 -5.52
CA SER A 29 -10.71 12.19 -6.01
C SER A 29 -11.75 11.95 -4.92
N TYR A 30 -13.03 11.84 -5.28
CA TYR A 30 -14.10 11.56 -4.33
C TYR A 30 -13.90 10.22 -3.61
N GLU A 31 -13.27 9.23 -4.24
CA GLU A 31 -12.91 7.96 -3.59
C GLU A 31 -11.91 8.18 -2.45
N THR A 32 -10.91 9.03 -2.67
CA THR A 32 -9.91 9.36 -1.64
C THR A 32 -10.57 10.12 -0.50
N ASP A 33 -11.38 11.13 -0.79
CA ASP A 33 -12.09 11.91 0.22
C ASP A 33 -13.05 11.04 1.03
N HIS A 34 -13.72 10.08 0.39
CA HIS A 34 -14.58 9.12 1.08
C HIS A 34 -13.79 8.25 2.05
N ILE A 35 -12.71 7.61 1.59
CA ILE A 35 -11.91 6.69 2.42
C ILE A 35 -11.35 7.42 3.65
N PHE A 36 -10.67 8.55 3.44
CA PHE A 36 -10.03 9.26 4.54
C PHE A 36 -11.03 10.04 5.39
N GLY A 37 -12.12 10.51 4.81
CA GLY A 37 -13.22 11.15 5.52
C GLY A 37 -13.90 10.20 6.53
N VAL A 38 -14.25 8.99 6.10
CA VAL A 38 -14.84 7.96 6.99
C VAL A 38 -13.90 7.63 8.15
N LEU A 39 -12.60 7.49 7.88
CA LEU A 39 -11.61 7.21 8.92
C LEU A 39 -11.40 8.39 9.86
N ALA A 40 -11.45 9.63 9.36
CA ALA A 40 -11.35 10.83 10.17
C ALA A 40 -12.54 10.99 11.12
N GLU A 41 -13.75 10.74 10.63
CA GLU A 41 -14.97 10.76 11.44
C GLU A 41 -14.94 9.67 12.51
N TRP A 42 -14.59 8.43 12.13
CA TRP A 42 -14.50 7.30 13.07
C TRP A 42 -13.44 7.51 14.16
N SER A 43 -12.26 8.01 13.79
CA SER A 43 -11.14 8.18 14.73
C SER A 43 -11.18 9.49 15.52
N GLY A 44 -11.96 10.48 15.07
CA GLY A 44 -11.89 11.87 15.55
C GLY A 44 -10.64 12.63 15.07
N VAL A 45 -9.80 12.02 14.23
CA VAL A 45 -8.56 12.62 13.72
C VAL A 45 -8.85 13.39 12.43
N THR A 46 -9.43 14.57 12.56
CA THR A 46 -9.93 15.38 11.43
C THR A 46 -8.86 15.71 10.38
N TRP A 47 -7.62 15.98 10.80
CA TRP A 47 -6.52 16.27 9.88
C TRP A 47 -6.19 15.08 8.96
N PHE A 48 -6.46 13.85 9.41
CA PHE A 48 -6.22 12.64 8.61
C PHE A 48 -7.20 12.55 7.43
N GLY A 49 -8.39 13.14 7.55
CA GLY A 49 -9.36 13.24 6.45
C GLY A 49 -8.86 14.11 5.30
N VAL A 50 -8.05 15.13 5.62
CA VAL A 50 -7.51 16.08 4.63
C VAL A 50 -6.16 15.64 4.10
N TYR A 51 -5.28 15.15 4.97
CA TYR A 51 -3.89 14.86 4.64
C TYR A 51 -3.55 13.37 4.53
N GLY A 52 -4.45 12.47 4.95
CA GLY A 52 -4.20 11.04 4.97
C GLY A 52 -3.90 10.48 3.58
N GLY A 53 -4.65 10.91 2.57
CA GLY A 53 -4.41 10.55 1.16
C GLY A 53 -2.99 10.88 0.70
N TYR A 54 -2.55 12.12 0.94
CA TYR A 54 -1.20 12.57 0.61
C TYR A 54 -0.12 11.82 1.40
N LEU A 55 -0.35 11.55 2.68
CA LEU A 55 0.58 10.83 3.55
C LEU A 55 0.79 9.40 3.04
N ILE A 56 -0.30 8.66 2.81
CA ILE A 56 -0.25 7.28 2.32
C ILE A 56 0.30 7.23 0.89
N GLY A 57 -0.15 8.12 0.00
CA GLY A 57 0.36 8.19 -1.38
C GLY A 57 1.86 8.47 -1.45
N THR A 58 2.38 9.34 -0.58
CA THR A 58 3.83 9.60 -0.49
C THR A 58 4.58 8.35 -0.02
N ALA A 59 4.06 7.64 0.98
CA ALA A 59 4.67 6.40 1.47
C ALA A 59 4.68 5.30 0.41
N GLU A 60 3.61 5.16 -0.37
CA GLU A 60 3.49 4.23 -1.49
C GLU A 60 4.46 4.56 -2.63
N LEU A 61 4.64 5.84 -2.95
CA LEU A 61 5.62 6.28 -3.94
C LEU A 61 7.04 5.93 -3.50
N ILE A 62 7.40 6.23 -2.25
CA ILE A 62 8.71 5.88 -1.68
C ILE A 62 8.91 4.36 -1.73
N ALA A 63 7.93 3.58 -1.26
CA ALA A 63 8.01 2.11 -1.29
C ALA A 63 8.24 1.59 -2.73
N SER A 64 7.51 2.14 -3.70
CA SER A 64 7.64 1.79 -5.12
C SER A 64 9.03 2.05 -5.66
N LEU A 65 9.64 3.18 -5.32
CA LEU A 65 11.02 3.51 -5.71
C LEU A 65 12.02 2.56 -5.05
N LEU A 66 11.90 2.33 -3.73
CA LEU A 66 12.85 1.52 -2.98
C LEU A 66 12.92 0.07 -3.47
N LEU A 67 11.81 -0.49 -3.95
CA LEU A 67 11.74 -1.86 -4.50
C LEU A 67 12.72 -2.10 -5.66
N PHE A 68 13.19 -1.07 -6.35
CA PHE A 68 14.15 -1.17 -7.45
C PHE A 68 15.57 -0.70 -7.10
N THR A 69 15.85 -0.45 -5.82
CA THR A 69 17.17 0.00 -5.34
C THR A 69 17.84 -1.07 -4.48
N ARG A 70 19.03 -0.73 -3.93
CA ARG A 70 19.69 -1.53 -2.88
C ARG A 70 18.87 -1.67 -1.60
N PHE A 71 17.85 -0.82 -1.40
CA PHE A 71 16.94 -0.84 -0.25
C PHE A 71 15.68 -1.65 -0.52
N HIS A 72 15.74 -2.61 -1.45
CA HIS A 72 14.61 -3.44 -1.87
C HIS A 72 13.80 -4.00 -0.68
N GLY A 73 14.47 -4.59 0.31
CA GLY A 73 13.79 -5.12 1.49
C GLY A 73 13.07 -4.07 2.34
N LEU A 74 13.57 -2.84 2.41
CA LEU A 74 12.87 -1.73 3.06
C LEU A 74 11.59 -1.36 2.30
N GLY A 75 11.66 -1.28 0.96
CA GLY A 75 10.47 -1.08 0.11
C GLY A 75 9.41 -2.17 0.32
N ALA A 76 9.84 -3.45 0.46
CA ALA A 76 8.94 -4.57 0.73
C ALA A 76 8.27 -4.49 2.11
N ILE A 77 9.01 -4.12 3.17
CA ILE A 77 8.43 -3.91 4.50
C ILE A 77 7.46 -2.73 4.48
N MET A 78 7.81 -1.62 3.82
CA MET A 78 6.92 -0.47 3.68
C MET A 78 5.62 -0.86 3.00
N ALA A 79 5.68 -1.57 1.86
CA ALA A 79 4.48 -2.05 1.17
C ALA A 79 3.61 -2.93 2.07
N THR A 80 4.24 -3.86 2.80
CA THR A 80 3.55 -4.71 3.78
C THR A 80 2.87 -3.91 4.87
N GLY A 81 3.56 -2.91 5.45
CA GLY A 81 3.03 -2.06 6.52
C GLY A 81 1.86 -1.20 6.05
N ILE A 82 1.98 -0.56 4.88
CA ILE A 82 0.92 0.27 4.29
C ILE A 82 -0.33 -0.58 4.05
N MET A 83 -0.18 -1.76 3.41
CA MET A 83 -1.31 -2.64 3.15
C MET A 83 -1.89 -3.26 4.42
N SER A 84 -1.07 -3.53 5.45
CA SER A 84 -1.57 -3.98 6.75
C SER A 84 -2.51 -2.94 7.37
N GLY A 85 -2.15 -1.65 7.28
CA GLY A 85 -3.01 -0.55 7.71
C GLY A 85 -4.31 -0.49 6.91
N ALA A 86 -4.24 -0.53 5.58
CA ALA A 86 -5.43 -0.54 4.72
C ALA A 86 -6.37 -1.71 5.07
N ILE A 87 -5.85 -2.94 5.09
CA ILE A 87 -6.64 -4.15 5.41
C ILE A 87 -7.26 -4.03 6.80
N PHE A 88 -6.49 -3.59 7.81
CA PHE A 88 -7.01 -3.39 9.16
C PHE A 88 -8.18 -2.40 9.15
N PHE A 89 -8.03 -1.25 8.50
CA PHE A 89 -9.08 -0.23 8.49
C PHE A 89 -10.33 -0.68 7.73
N HIS A 90 -10.20 -1.44 6.64
CA HIS A 90 -11.36 -2.02 5.96
C HIS A 90 -12.13 -3.04 6.83
N LEU A 91 -11.44 -3.81 7.68
CA LEU A 91 -12.06 -4.89 8.46
C LEU A 91 -12.56 -4.45 9.84
N PHE A 92 -11.91 -3.45 10.47
CA PHE A 92 -12.14 -3.10 11.86
C PHE A 92 -12.67 -1.67 12.05
N THR A 93 -13.03 -0.98 10.98
CA THR A 93 -13.67 0.35 11.03
C THR A 93 -14.90 0.41 10.13
N PRO A 94 -15.71 1.49 10.23
CA PRO A 94 -16.86 1.70 9.36
C PRO A 94 -16.54 1.83 7.87
N LEU A 95 -15.26 1.87 7.48
CA LEU A 95 -14.84 1.94 6.07
C LEU A 95 -15.42 0.77 5.25
N GLY A 96 -15.39 -0.45 5.79
CA GLY A 96 -15.91 -1.64 5.11
C GLY A 96 -15.14 -2.03 3.85
N ILE A 97 -15.53 -3.11 3.18
CA ILE A 97 -14.80 -3.66 2.00
C ILE A 97 -15.23 -3.01 0.69
N GLN A 98 -16.52 -2.70 0.53
CA GLN A 98 -17.10 -2.18 -0.71
C GLN A 98 -16.85 -0.68 -0.81
N MET A 99 -16.07 -0.25 -1.81
CA MET A 99 -15.79 1.17 -2.01
C MET A 99 -16.74 1.77 -3.05
N PRO A 100 -17.37 2.93 -2.77
CA PRO A 100 -18.22 3.60 -3.75
C PRO A 100 -17.41 4.12 -4.93
N GLU A 101 -17.99 4.02 -6.12
CA GLU A 101 -17.49 4.64 -7.35
C GLU A 101 -18.23 5.94 -7.61
N PHE A 102 -17.50 7.00 -7.95
CA PHE A 102 -18.07 8.33 -8.15
C PHE A 102 -17.98 8.79 -9.61
N ASN A 103 -18.98 9.55 -10.04
CA ASN A 103 -18.87 10.31 -11.29
C ASN A 103 -18.14 11.64 -11.08
N SER A 104 -17.96 12.43 -12.15
CA SER A 104 -17.25 13.71 -12.10
C SER A 104 -17.89 14.79 -11.23
N VAL A 105 -19.15 14.62 -10.81
CA VAL A 105 -19.87 15.55 -9.93
C VAL A 105 -20.09 14.97 -8.52
N GLY A 106 -19.44 13.84 -8.19
CA GLY A 106 -19.43 13.26 -6.84
C GLY A 106 -20.68 12.46 -6.48
N ASN A 107 -21.48 12.03 -7.45
CA ASN A 107 -22.57 11.10 -7.17
C ASN A 107 -22.06 9.66 -7.23
N ILE A 108 -22.52 8.84 -6.29
CA ILE A 108 -22.26 7.40 -6.28
C ILE A 108 -22.98 6.77 -7.47
N ILE A 109 -22.22 6.13 -8.36
CA ILE A 109 -22.74 5.43 -9.54
C ILE A 109 -22.60 3.91 -9.45
N GLY A 110 -21.90 3.42 -8.43
CA GLY A 110 -21.65 2.00 -8.25
C GLY A 110 -20.79 1.72 -7.02
N TYR A 111 -20.34 0.46 -6.92
CA TYR A 111 -19.38 -0.01 -5.94
C TYR A 111 -18.36 -0.90 -6.64
N ASP A 112 -17.12 -0.88 -6.15
CA ASP A 112 -15.98 -1.58 -6.73
C ASP A 112 -16.01 -3.12 -6.59
N GLY A 113 -17.02 -3.68 -5.92
CA GLY A 113 -17.14 -5.11 -5.67
C GLY A 113 -16.08 -5.70 -4.73
N GLY A 114 -15.37 -4.84 -3.97
CA GLY A 114 -14.23 -5.23 -3.13
C GLY A 114 -12.92 -5.36 -3.90
N LEU A 115 -12.83 -4.82 -5.10
CA LEU A 115 -11.61 -4.83 -5.92
C LEU A 115 -10.43 -4.20 -5.19
N LEU A 116 -10.60 -3.01 -4.59
CA LEU A 116 -9.51 -2.32 -3.89
C LEU A 116 -8.99 -3.16 -2.71
N PHE A 117 -9.90 -3.76 -1.94
CA PHE A 117 -9.53 -4.63 -0.82
C PHE A 117 -8.81 -5.90 -1.29
N GLY A 118 -9.29 -6.54 -2.35
CA GLY A 118 -8.64 -7.71 -2.95
C GLY A 118 -7.23 -7.39 -3.45
N MET A 119 -7.05 -6.23 -4.09
CA MET A 119 -5.74 -5.75 -4.52
C MET A 119 -4.82 -5.47 -3.32
N ALA A 120 -5.33 -4.87 -2.25
CA ALA A 120 -4.56 -4.64 -1.03
C ALA A 120 -4.06 -5.95 -0.42
N CYS A 121 -4.89 -6.99 -0.37
CA CYS A 121 -4.51 -8.32 0.09
C CYS A 121 -3.41 -8.95 -0.78
N LEU A 122 -3.52 -8.84 -2.11
CA LEU A 122 -2.53 -9.41 -3.03
C LEU A 122 -1.18 -8.67 -2.94
N VAL A 123 -1.20 -7.35 -2.87
CA VAL A 123 -0.01 -6.53 -2.64
C VAL A 123 0.63 -6.88 -1.30
N TRP A 124 -0.16 -7.07 -0.25
CA TRP A 124 0.33 -7.50 1.07
C TRP A 124 1.05 -8.84 1.00
N LEU A 125 0.47 -9.84 0.33
CA LEU A 125 1.10 -11.16 0.14
C LEU A 125 2.43 -11.04 -0.62
N CYS A 126 2.47 -10.23 -1.68
CA CYS A 126 3.71 -9.96 -2.42
C CYS A 126 4.74 -9.25 -1.54
N GLY A 127 4.33 -8.27 -0.72
CA GLY A 127 5.19 -7.55 0.20
C GLY A 127 5.83 -8.48 1.23
N VAL A 128 5.02 -9.29 1.92
CA VAL A 128 5.49 -10.27 2.91
C VAL A 128 6.46 -11.25 2.26
N PHE A 129 6.13 -11.77 1.07
CA PHE A 129 7.01 -12.67 0.34
C PHE A 129 8.38 -12.04 0.05
N LEU A 130 8.40 -10.80 -0.45
CA LEU A 130 9.64 -10.08 -0.74
C LEU A 130 10.44 -9.77 0.53
N SER A 131 9.78 -9.37 1.62
CA SER A 131 10.42 -9.13 2.92
C SER A 131 11.09 -10.39 3.45
N VAL A 132 10.39 -11.52 3.46
CA VAL A 132 10.94 -12.81 3.91
C VAL A 132 12.10 -13.26 3.01
N ARG A 133 12.00 -13.04 1.70
CA ARG A 133 13.06 -13.36 0.75
C ARG A 133 14.31 -12.51 0.99
N ASP A 134 14.15 -11.20 1.22
CA ASP A 134 15.28 -10.30 1.48
C ASP A 134 15.96 -10.60 2.83
N LEU A 135 15.19 -11.03 3.85
CA LEU A 135 15.73 -11.52 5.12
C LEU A 135 16.56 -12.81 4.99
N LYS A 136 16.22 -13.69 4.05
CA LYS A 136 16.92 -14.97 3.82
C LYS A 136 18.07 -14.87 2.82
N SER A 137 18.31 -13.70 2.23
CA SER A 137 19.33 -13.50 1.22
C SER A 137 20.62 -12.99 1.87
N ASP A 138 21.76 -13.65 1.61
CA ASP A 138 23.07 -13.28 2.17
C ASP A 138 23.44 -11.80 1.93
N ASN A 139 23.02 -11.26 0.78
CA ASN A 139 23.23 -9.87 0.39
C ASN A 139 21.95 -9.00 0.47
N GLY A 140 20.91 -9.48 1.16
CA GLY A 140 19.66 -8.75 1.34
C GLY A 140 19.84 -7.56 2.27
N PHE A 141 19.15 -6.45 2.01
CA PHE A 141 19.26 -5.26 2.84
C PHE A 141 18.82 -5.53 4.29
N LEU A 142 17.71 -6.26 4.47
CA LEU A 142 17.18 -6.61 5.78
C LEU A 142 18.06 -7.61 6.51
N ALA A 143 18.60 -8.61 5.80
CA ALA A 143 19.55 -9.56 6.37
C ALA A 143 20.79 -8.85 6.91
N LEU A 144 21.38 -7.96 6.12
CA LEU A 144 22.53 -7.14 6.52
C LEU A 144 22.18 -6.22 7.71
N LEU A 145 21.00 -5.60 7.69
CA LEU A 145 20.54 -4.74 8.77
C LEU A 145 20.38 -5.49 10.10
N LEU A 146 19.87 -6.73 10.08
CA LEU A 146 19.76 -7.56 11.28
C LEU A 146 21.12 -8.06 11.77
N ASN A 147 21.94 -8.60 10.86
CA ASN A 147 23.26 -9.14 11.20
C ASN A 147 24.20 -8.04 11.75
N SER A 148 24.11 -6.81 11.23
CA SER A 148 24.88 -5.66 11.75
C SER A 148 24.48 -5.24 13.17
N LYS A 149 23.30 -5.65 13.66
CA LYS A 149 22.83 -5.39 15.02
C LYS A 149 23.13 -6.51 16.01
N GLY A 150 23.85 -7.57 15.60
CA GLY A 150 24.27 -8.67 16.48
C GLY A 150 23.12 -9.53 17.02
N ILE A 151 22.02 -9.63 16.27
CA ILE A 151 20.92 -10.57 16.51
C ILE A 151 21.13 -11.79 15.60
#